data_AF-A0A9Q1I9T9-F1
#
_entry.id   AF-A0A9Q1I9T9-F1
#
_cell.length_a   1.000
_cell.length_b   1.000
_cell.length_c   1.000
_cell.angle_alpha   90.00
_cell.angle_beta   90.00
_cell.angle_gamma   90.00
#
_symmetry.space_group_name_H-M   'P 1'
#
loop_
_entity.id
_entity.type
_entity.pdbx_description
1 polymer ?
#
loop_
_entity_poly.entity_id
_entity_poly.type
_entity_poly.pdbx_seq_one_letter_code
_entity_poly.pdbx_strand_id
1 'polypeptide(L)'
;MTEIGNRLGQASIYLGVGKCWLQQKELDKALESLQRAQELANGAGNKLFSLKVHCLSEGIFRSQEKQEELREQVVKFLQCVEELELYCALCGESIGEKNQQLQALPCSHIFHLKCLQSCGTKGCSKCCRSSIKPGFV
;
A
#
# COMPACT_ATOMS: atom_id res chain seq x y z
N MET A 1 -3.94 -21.01 -25.02
CA MET A 1 -4.66 -19.96 -24.28
C MET A 1 -3.79 -18.72 -24.30
N THR A 2 -4.26 -17.64 -24.92
CA THR A 2 -3.55 -16.35 -24.93
C THR A 2 -3.55 -15.79 -23.51
N GLU A 3 -2.37 -15.75 -22.87
CA GLU A 3 -2.18 -14.98 -21.64
C GLU A 3 -2.69 -13.55 -21.89
N ILE A 4 -3.68 -13.13 -21.10
CA ILE A 4 -4.10 -11.73 -21.11
C ILE A 4 -2.90 -10.92 -20.61
N GLY A 5 -2.37 -10.00 -21.41
CA GLY A 5 -1.16 -9.24 -21.06
C GLY A 5 -1.34 -8.25 -19.90
N ASN A 6 -2.57 -8.01 -19.45
CA ASN A 6 -2.86 -7.09 -18.34
C ASN A 6 -2.63 -7.76 -16.98
N ARG A 7 -1.36 -7.81 -16.54
CA ARG A 7 -0.96 -8.39 -15.25
C ARG A 7 -1.52 -7.62 -14.05
N LEU A 8 -1.60 -6.28 -14.13
CA LEU A 8 -2.15 -5.45 -13.05
C LEU A 8 -3.65 -5.70 -12.84
N GLY A 9 -4.41 -5.79 -13.93
CA GLY A 9 -5.83 -6.14 -13.88
C GLY A 9 -6.03 -7.50 -13.22
N GLN A 10 -5.26 -8.51 -13.63
CA GLN A 10 -5.34 -9.85 -13.04
C GLN A 10 -4.98 -9.85 -11.55
N ALA A 11 -3.92 -9.15 -11.14
CA ALA A 11 -3.54 -9.04 -9.73
C ALA A 11 -4.66 -8.43 -8.88
N SER A 12 -5.31 -7.38 -9.39
CA SER A 12 -6.45 -6.74 -8.72
C SER A 12 -7.65 -7.69 -8.58
N ILE A 13 -7.92 -8.52 -9.60
CA ILE A 13 -9.00 -9.52 -9.55
C ILE A 13 -8.68 -10.58 -8.49
N TYR A 14 -7.47 -11.14 -8.47
CA TYR A 14 -7.07 -12.13 -7.47
C TYR A 14 -7.10 -11.59 -6.04
N LEU A 15 -6.73 -10.31 -5.83
CA LEU A 15 -6.94 -9.62 -4.54
C LEU A 15 -8.42 -9.55 -4.16
N GLY A 16 -9.30 -9.27 -5.12
CA GLY A 16 -10.75 -9.26 -4.92
C GLY A 16 -11.30 -10.64 -4.56
N VAL A 17 -10.90 -11.67 -5.30
CA VAL A 17 -11.26 -13.08 -5.05
C VAL A 17 -10.79 -13.53 -3.67
N GLY A 18 -9.56 -13.21 -3.29
CA GLY A 18 -9.04 -13.48 -1.94
C GLY A 18 -9.92 -12.87 -0.85
N LYS A 19 -10.36 -11.62 -1.02
CA LYS A 19 -11.30 -10.98 -0.08
C LYS A 19 -12.66 -11.68 -0.03
N CYS A 20 -13.19 -12.15 -1.16
CA CYS A 20 -14.42 -12.94 -1.17
C CYS A 20 -14.28 -14.24 -0.37
N TRP A 21 -13.15 -14.95 -0.51
CA TRP A 21 -12.89 -16.16 0.28
C TRP A 21 -12.72 -15.87 1.77
N LEU A 22 -12.09 -14.75 2.13
CA LEU A 22 -12.03 -14.30 3.53
C LEU A 22 -13.43 -14.12 4.15
N GLN A 23 -14.35 -13.49 3.40
CA GLN A 23 -15.74 -13.33 3.87
C GLN A 23 -16.46 -14.67 4.04
N GLN A 24 -16.12 -15.66 3.20
CA GLN A 24 -16.63 -17.03 3.31
C GLN A 24 -15.89 -17.88 4.35
N LYS A 25 -14.85 -17.34 5.02
CA LYS A 25 -13.97 -18.05 5.97
C LYS A 25 -13.20 -19.23 5.36
N GLU A 26 -13.08 -19.27 4.03
CA GLU A 26 -12.31 -20.26 3.28
C GLU A 26 -10.85 -19.79 3.17
N LEU A 27 -10.12 -19.89 4.29
CA LEU A 27 -8.80 -19.26 4.47
C LEU A 27 -7.73 -19.79 3.50
N ASP A 28 -7.73 -21.09 3.21
CA ASP A 28 -6.73 -21.69 2.32
C ASP A 28 -6.92 -21.20 0.87
N LYS A 29 -8.17 -21.13 0.40
CA LYS A 29 -8.50 -20.55 -0.92
C LYS A 29 -8.16 -19.07 -1.01
N ALA A 30 -8.32 -18.35 0.11
CA ALA A 30 -7.90 -16.96 0.19
C ALA A 30 -6.38 -16.85 0.01
N LEU A 31 -5.59 -17.64 0.73
CA LEU A 31 -4.13 -17.65 0.59
C LEU A 31 -3.66 -18.01 -0.83
N GLU A 32 -4.26 -19.02 -1.46
CA GLU A 32 -3.96 -19.36 -2.86
C GLU A 32 -4.21 -18.19 -3.82
N SER A 33 -5.33 -17.48 -3.63
CA SER A 33 -5.68 -16.32 -4.44
C SER A 33 -4.70 -15.16 -4.20
N LEU A 34 -4.32 -14.94 -2.95
CA LEU A 34 -3.34 -13.90 -2.56
C LEU A 34 -1.94 -14.22 -3.10
N GLN A 35 -1.53 -15.49 -3.13
CA GLN A 35 -0.26 -15.91 -3.71
C GLN A 35 -0.20 -15.63 -5.21
N ARG A 36 -1.25 -15.94 -5.96
CA ARG A 36 -1.34 -15.57 -7.39
C ARG A 36 -1.31 -14.05 -7.60
N ALA A 37 -1.99 -13.30 -6.74
CA ALA A 37 -1.92 -11.84 -6.78
C ALA A 37 -0.49 -11.33 -6.53
N GLN A 38 0.26 -11.94 -5.61
CA GLN A 38 1.64 -11.60 -5.31
C GLN A 38 2.57 -11.86 -6.49
N GLU A 39 2.45 -13.02 -7.14
CA GLU A 39 3.27 -13.37 -8.31
C GLU A 39 3.06 -12.36 -9.45
N LEU A 40 1.81 -11.98 -9.72
CA LEU A 40 1.47 -10.97 -10.71
C LEU A 40 1.95 -9.58 -10.31
N ALA A 41 1.83 -9.21 -9.02
CA ALA A 41 2.33 -7.94 -8.50
C ALA A 41 3.85 -7.83 -8.63
N ASN A 42 4.58 -8.89 -8.26
CA ASN A 42 6.04 -8.98 -8.40
C ASN A 42 6.45 -8.91 -9.87
N GLY A 43 5.79 -9.67 -10.74
CA GLY A 43 6.04 -9.67 -12.18
C GLY A 43 5.68 -8.35 -12.89
N ALA A 44 4.96 -7.45 -12.22
CA ALA A 44 4.63 -6.10 -12.68
C ALA A 44 5.35 -4.99 -11.91
N GLY A 45 6.18 -5.32 -10.90
CA GLY A 45 6.84 -4.36 -10.02
C GLY A 45 5.90 -3.52 -9.14
N ASN A 46 4.66 -3.97 -8.92
CA ASN A 46 3.66 -3.20 -8.18
C ASN A 46 3.70 -3.48 -6.67
N LYS A 47 4.49 -2.69 -5.94
CA LYS A 47 4.64 -2.81 -4.49
C LYS A 47 3.38 -2.49 -3.70
N LEU A 48 2.45 -1.68 -4.23
CA LEU A 48 1.16 -1.41 -3.59
C LEU A 48 0.27 -2.66 -3.52
N PHE A 49 0.31 -3.51 -4.54
CA PHE A 49 -0.40 -4.79 -4.51
C PHE A 49 0.28 -5.78 -3.58
N SER A 50 1.62 -5.84 -3.56
CA SER A 50 2.37 -6.63 -2.57
C SER A 50 2.00 -6.23 -1.13
N LEU A 51 1.95 -4.93 -0.84
CA LEU A 51 1.52 -4.40 0.46
C LEU A 51 0.12 -4.88 0.86
N LYS A 52 -0.84 -4.85 -0.09
CA LYS A 52 -2.20 -5.36 0.14
C LYS A 52 -2.24 -6.86 0.38
N VAL A 53 -1.44 -7.63 -0.34
CA VAL A 53 -1.34 -9.09 -0.14
C VAL A 53 -0.84 -9.38 1.28
N HIS A 54 0.29 -8.76 1.69
CA HIS A 54 0.86 -8.99 3.01
C HIS A 54 -0.11 -8.60 4.13
N CYS A 55 -0.84 -7.48 3.98
CA CYS A 55 -1.87 -7.05 4.93
C CYS A 55 -3.00 -8.09 5.07
N LEU A 56 -3.49 -8.66 3.96
CA LEU A 56 -4.56 -9.65 4.01
C LEU A 56 -4.07 -11.00 4.55
N SER A 57 -2.88 -11.44 4.14
CA SER A 57 -2.26 -12.68 4.61
C SER A 57 -1.96 -12.63 6.12
N GLU A 58 -1.51 -11.47 6.63
CA GLU A 58 -1.31 -11.24 8.07
C GLU A 58 -2.59 -11.51 8.86
N GLY A 59 -3.73 -10.96 8.41
CA GLY A 59 -5.03 -11.21 9.03
C GLY A 59 -5.43 -12.69 9.03
N ILE A 60 -5.10 -13.43 7.96
CA ILE A 60 -5.33 -14.89 7.89
C ILE A 60 -4.48 -15.61 8.92
N PHE A 61 -3.16 -15.40 8.92
CA PHE A 61 -2.26 -16.10 9.83
C PHE A 61 -2.53 -15.75 11.29
N ARG A 62 -2.96 -14.52 11.57
CA ARG A 62 -3.45 -14.12 12.90
C ARG A 62 -4.65 -14.96 13.34
N SER A 63 -5.62 -15.18 12.45
CA SER A 63 -6.80 -15.99 12.76
C SER A 63 -6.50 -17.48 12.92
N GLN A 64 -5.39 -17.96 12.34
CA GLN A 64 -4.91 -19.35 12.45
C GLN A 64 -3.86 -19.55 13.56
N GLU A 65 -3.54 -18.51 14.34
CA GLU A 65 -2.50 -18.51 15.37
C GLU A 65 -1.08 -18.91 14.89
N LYS A 66 -0.83 -18.75 13.58
CA LYS A 66 0.45 -19.05 12.92
C LYS A 66 1.43 -17.89 13.07
N GLN A 67 2.13 -17.86 14.20
CA GLN A 67 2.97 -16.71 14.60
C GLN A 67 4.18 -16.48 13.69
N GLU A 68 4.83 -17.53 13.18
CA GLU A 68 6.01 -17.40 12.32
C GLU A 68 5.64 -16.78 10.98
N GLU A 69 4.61 -17.31 10.32
CA GLU A 69 4.11 -16.80 9.04
C GLU A 69 3.53 -15.40 9.18
N LEU A 70 2.84 -15.11 10.29
CA LEU A 70 2.37 -13.77 10.61
C LEU A 70 3.53 -12.76 10.67
N ARG A 71 4.60 -13.09 11.41
CA ARG A 71 5.79 -12.23 11.52
C ARG A 71 6.41 -11.99 10.15
N GLU A 72 6.50 -13.02 9.31
CA GLU A 72 7.01 -12.88 7.96
C GLU A 72 6.17 -11.90 7.12
N GLN A 73 4.84 -11.99 7.19
CA GLN A 73 3.97 -11.04 6.47
C GLN A 73 4.13 -9.61 6.98
N VAL A 74 4.26 -9.40 8.29
CA VAL A 74 4.49 -8.07 8.87
C VAL A 74 5.80 -7.47 8.41
N VAL A 75 6.89 -8.24 8.38
CA VAL A 75 8.19 -7.77 7.89
C VAL A 75 8.09 -7.34 6.42
N LYS A 76 7.48 -8.17 5.57
CA LYS A 76 7.30 -7.86 4.14
C LYS A 76 6.37 -6.66 3.93
N PHE A 77 5.34 -6.50 4.76
CA PHE A 77 4.47 -5.33 4.76
C PHE A 77 5.25 -4.05 5.07
N LEU A 78 6.07 -4.05 6.13
CA LEU A 78 6.88 -2.88 6.52
C LEU A 78 7.92 -2.52 5.45
N GLN A 79 8.55 -3.52 4.81
CA GLN A 79 9.43 -3.29 3.66
C GLN A 79 8.69 -2.58 2.51
N CYS A 80 7.46 -2.98 2.21
CA CYS A 80 6.66 -2.31 1.19
C CYS A 80 6.29 -0.87 1.59
N VAL A 81 5.97 -0.62 2.87
CA VAL A 81 5.67 0.73 3.39
C VAL A 81 6.87 1.66 3.21
N GLU A 82 8.07 1.16 3.49
CA GLU A 82 9.32 1.90 3.33
C GLU A 82 9.61 2.19 1.85
N GLU A 83 9.57 1.17 0.98
CA GLU A 83 9.81 1.31 -0.47
C GLU A 83 8.82 2.28 -1.15
N LEU A 84 7.58 2.33 -0.67
CA LEU A 84 6.53 3.21 -1.19
C LEU A 84 6.54 4.60 -0.56
N GLU A 85 7.43 4.85 0.41
CA GLU A 85 7.52 6.08 1.18
C GLU A 85 6.17 6.52 1.80
N LEU A 86 5.40 5.56 2.34
CA LEU A 86 4.07 5.81 2.91
C LEU A 86 4.15 6.41 4.32
N TYR A 87 4.86 7.54 4.44
CA TYR A 87 4.99 8.30 5.67
C TYR A 87 4.83 9.80 5.40
N CYS A 88 4.23 10.50 6.34
CA CYS A 88 4.13 11.95 6.27
C CYS A 88 5.52 12.55 6.50
N ALA A 89 6.07 13.27 5.52
CA ALA A 89 7.42 13.85 5.61
C ALA A 89 7.57 15.05 6.57
N LEU A 90 6.55 15.33 7.40
CA LEU A 90 6.61 16.32 8.48
C LEU A 90 6.61 15.67 9.86
N CYS A 91 5.67 14.77 10.14
CA CYS A 91 5.57 14.11 11.45
C CYS A 91 6.20 12.72 11.51
N GLY A 92 6.55 12.12 10.36
CA GLY A 92 7.10 10.76 10.28
C GLY A 92 6.09 9.65 10.53
N GLU A 93 4.83 9.98 10.85
CA GLU A 93 3.77 8.97 11.01
C GLU A 93 3.45 8.29 9.66
N SER A 94 3.18 7.00 9.71
CA SER A 94 2.71 6.19 8.59
C SER A 94 1.38 6.68 8.04
N ILE A 95 1.23 6.62 6.72
CA ILE A 95 0.01 7.03 6.02
C ILE A 95 -0.91 5.82 5.86
N GLY A 96 -2.20 6.01 6.15
CA GLY A 96 -3.25 4.99 5.92
C GLY A 96 -3.63 4.16 7.13
N GLU A 97 -2.92 4.27 8.26
CA GLU A 97 -3.34 3.65 9.53
C GLU A 97 -4.58 4.34 10.13
N LYS A 98 -4.64 5.66 10.00
CA LYS A 98 -5.76 6.49 10.46
C LYS A 98 -6.36 7.20 9.25
N ASN A 99 -7.67 7.42 9.28
CA ASN A 99 -8.36 8.23 8.28
C ASN A 99 -8.04 9.72 8.49
N GLN A 100 -6.85 10.13 8.06
CA GLN A 100 -6.37 11.51 8.12
C GLN A 100 -6.43 12.12 6.73
N GLN A 101 -6.81 13.40 6.65
CA GLN A 101 -6.78 14.12 5.38
C GLN A 101 -5.34 14.24 4.88
N LEU A 102 -5.11 13.90 3.62
CA LEU A 102 -3.80 13.90 2.98
C LEU A 102 -3.72 14.99 1.91
N GLN A 103 -2.55 15.59 1.75
CA GLN A 103 -2.22 16.51 0.68
C GLN A 103 -0.99 15.99 -0.05
N ALA A 104 -1.14 15.70 -1.34
CA ALA A 104 0.00 15.52 -2.23
C ALA A 104 0.43 16.90 -2.78
N LEU A 105 1.72 17.20 -2.71
CA LEU A 105 2.30 18.39 -3.33
C LEU A 105 2.69 18.12 -4.80
N PRO A 106 2.96 19.15 -5.63
CA PRO A 106 3.38 18.97 -7.04
C PRO A 106 4.66 18.14 -7.22
N CYS A 107 5.45 17.97 -6.16
CA CYS A 107 6.62 17.10 -6.11
C CYS A 107 6.30 15.63 -5.75
N SER A 108 5.02 15.25 -5.77
CA SER A 108 4.50 13.91 -5.42
C SER A 108 4.71 13.45 -3.98
N HIS A 109 5.28 14.27 -3.10
CA HIS A 109 5.34 13.98 -1.67
C HIS A 109 3.97 14.16 -1.01
N ILE A 110 3.63 13.25 -0.10
CA ILE A 110 2.34 13.19 0.59
C ILE A 110 2.52 13.61 2.04
N PHE A 111 1.59 14.42 2.55
CA PHE A 111 1.58 14.93 3.92
C PHE A 111 0.19 14.78 4.53
N HIS A 112 0.11 14.72 5.85
CA HIS A 112 -1.14 15.04 6.54
C HIS A 112 -1.47 16.52 6.32
N LEU A 113 -2.71 16.82 5.92
CA LEU A 113 -3.15 18.19 5.68
C LEU A 113 -2.97 19.07 6.93
N LYS A 114 -3.29 18.52 8.11
CA LYS A 114 -3.05 19.17 9.40
C LYS A 114 -1.58 19.56 9.60
N CYS A 115 -0.64 18.67 9.24
CA CYS A 115 0.79 18.92 9.43
C CYS A 115 1.26 20.03 8.50
N LEU A 116 0.79 20.03 7.25
CA LEU A 116 1.12 21.06 6.28
C LEU A 116 0.60 22.45 6.72
N GLN A 117 -0.63 22.51 7.26
CA GLN A 117 -1.24 23.74 7.76
C GLN A 117 -0.52 24.29 9.00
N SER A 118 -0.09 23.43 9.92
CA SER A 118 0.61 23.86 11.15
C SER A 118 2.07 24.27 10.93
N CYS A 119 2.72 23.78 9.87
CA CYS A 119 4.16 23.97 9.67
C CYS A 119 4.53 25.36 9.11
N GLY A 120 3.57 26.12 8.55
CA GLY A 120 3.83 27.46 8.00
C GLY A 120 4.74 27.49 6.77
N THR A 121 5.21 26.34 6.29
CA THR A 121 6.11 26.21 5.13
C THR A 121 5.31 26.30 3.83
N LYS A 122 5.75 27.14 2.89
CA LYS A 122 5.13 27.31 1.55
C LYS A 122 5.55 26.22 0.54
N GLY A 123 6.12 25.12 0.99
CA GLY A 123 6.77 24.12 0.14
C GLY A 123 7.00 22.78 0.82
N CYS A 124 7.50 21.82 0.06
CA CYS A 124 7.82 20.48 0.54
C CYS A 124 9.06 20.50 1.43
N SER A 125 8.97 19.98 2.67
CA SER A 125 10.13 19.83 3.57
C SER A 125 11.18 18.85 3.05
N LYS A 126 10.78 17.83 2.28
CA LYS A 126 11.65 16.74 1.82
C LYS A 126 12.50 17.12 0.60
N CYS A 127 11.98 17.96 -0.30
CA CYS A 127 12.69 18.34 -1.53
C CYS A 127 12.78 19.85 -1.78
N CYS A 128 12.36 20.67 -0.81
CA CYS A 128 12.40 22.13 -0.85
C CYS A 128 11.72 22.81 -2.06
N ARG A 129 10.89 22.08 -2.82
CA ARG A 129 10.12 22.64 -3.95
C ARG A 129 8.93 23.43 -3.43
N SER A 130 8.70 24.62 -3.99
CA SER A 130 7.53 25.44 -3.67
C SER A 130 6.24 24.71 -4.03
N SER A 131 5.21 24.87 -3.20
CA SER A 131 3.85 24.35 -3.47
C SER A 131 3.13 25.13 -4.58
N ILE A 132 3.75 26.21 -5.08
CA ILE A 132 3.24 27.06 -6.17
C ILE A 132 3.47 26.31 -7.49
N LYS A 133 2.37 26.00 -8.19
CA LYS A 133 2.44 25.57 -9.60
C LYS A 133 3.06 26.71 -10.42
N PRO A 134 4.17 26.52 -11.14
CA PRO A 134 4.58 27.48 -12.15
C PRO A 134 3.54 27.44 -13.28
N GLY A 135 2.82 28.54 -13.50
CA GLY A 135 2.02 28.77 -14.70
C GLY A 135 0.58 28.26 -14.69
N PHE A 136 -0.33 29.08 -14.17
CA PHE A 136 -1.66 29.30 -14.76
C PHE A 136 -1.95 30.80 -14.66
N VAL A 137 -1.35 31.56 -15.57
CA VAL A 137 -1.81 32.87 -16.07
C VAL A 137 -1.76 32.77 -17.58
#